data_AF-A0A6N9V936-F1
#
_entry.id   AF-A0A6N9V936-F1
#
_cell.length_a   1.000
_cell.length_b   1.000
_cell.length_c   1.000
_cell.angle_alpha   90.00
_cell.angle_beta   90.00
_cell.angle_gamma   90.00
#
_symmetry.space_group_name_H-M   'P 1'
#
loop_
_entity.id
_entity.type
_entity.pdbx_description
1 polymer ?
#
loop_
_entity_poly.entity_id
_entity_poly.type
_entity_poly.pdbx_seq_one_letter_code
_entity_poly.pdbx_strand_id
1 'polypeptide(L)' 'KRFIVHTEVYDVFTQRFTEAMRALRVGDPMDDTTEVGPLSSERGRSDLAELVDDAVERGAAVLCGGGR' A
#
# COMPACT_ATOMS: atom_id res chain seq x y z
N LYS A 1 -2.96 -2.72 -8.29
CA LYS A 1 -2.14 -3.11 -9.48
C LYS A 1 -1.35 -4.38 -9.15
N ARG A 2 -0.83 -5.08 -10.17
CA ARG A 2 -0.08 -6.35 -10.00
C ARG A 2 1.34 -6.19 -10.54
N PHE A 3 2.33 -6.61 -9.76
CA PHE A 3 3.73 -6.73 -10.18
C PHE A 3 4.06 -8.21 -10.37
N ILE A 4 4.79 -8.55 -11.43
CA ILE A 4 5.32 -9.89 -11.69
C ILE A 4 6.84 -9.75 -11.68
N VAL A 5 7.50 -10.43 -10.75
CA VAL A 5 8.93 -10.24 -10.47
C VAL A 5 9.64 -11.57 -10.67
N HIS A 6 10.81 -11.54 -11.31
CA HIS A 6 11.63 -12.73 -11.49
C HIS A 6 12.07 -13.31 -10.13
N THR A 7 12.07 -14.63 -10.01
CA THR A 7 12.29 -15.33 -8.72
C THR A 7 13.63 -14.96 -8.09
N GLU A 8 14.68 -14.78 -8.90
CA GLU A 8 16.02 -14.42 -8.43
C GLU A 8 16.11 -13.05 -7.73
N VAL A 9 15.15 -12.16 -7.95
CA VAL A 9 15.15 -10.81 -7.36
C VAL A 9 13.93 -10.51 -6.50
N TYR A 10 13.06 -11.51 -6.28
CA TYR A 10 11.79 -11.35 -5.59
C TYR A 10 11.97 -10.80 -4.17
N ASP A 11 12.87 -11.40 -3.37
CA ASP A 11 13.05 -11.01 -1.97
C ASP A 11 13.60 -9.59 -1.85
N VAL A 12 14.62 -9.26 -2.65
CA VAL A 12 15.26 -7.94 -2.65
C VAL A 12 14.29 -6.86 -3.12
N PHE A 13 13.50 -7.14 -4.16
CA PHE A 13 12.47 -6.23 -4.64
C PHE A 13 11.42 -5.97 -3.56
N THR A 14 10.90 -7.04 -2.97
CA THR A 14 9.83 -6.99 -1.98
C THR A 14 10.26 -6.21 -0.74
N GLN A 15 11.48 -6.44 -0.26
CA GLN A 15 12.05 -5.68 0.84
C GLN A 15 12.14 -4.18 0.52
N ARG A 16 12.84 -3.81 -0.56
CA ARG A 16 13.08 -2.40 -0.90
C ARG A 16 11.79 -1.65 -1.22
N PHE A 17 10.85 -2.30 -1.89
CA PHE A 17 9.54 -1.71 -2.17
C PHE A 17 8.77 -1.45 -0.88
N THR A 18 8.76 -2.41 0.04
CA THR A 18 8.11 -2.26 1.35
C THR A 18 8.72 -1.12 2.15
N GLU A 19 10.06 -1.02 2.18
CA GLU A 19 10.79 0.06 2.86
C GLU A 19 10.43 1.43 2.26
N ALA A 20 10.44 1.56 0.94
CA ALA A 20 10.08 2.80 0.25
C ALA A 20 8.62 3.21 0.54
N MET A 21 7.68 2.27 0.51
CA MET A 21 6.27 2.56 0.80
C MET A 21 6.05 2.98 2.26
N ARG A 22 6.80 2.41 3.22
CA ARG A 22 6.75 2.81 4.64
C ARG A 22 7.28 4.21 4.89
N ALA A 23 8.19 4.71 4.05
CA ALA A 23 8.82 6.00 4.21
C ALA A 23 7.95 7.17 3.73
N LEU A 24 6.90 6.91 2.94
CA LEU A 24 6.03 7.94 2.38
C LEU A 24 5.25 8.68 3.48
N ARG A 25 5.26 10.02 3.42
CA ARG A 25 4.43 10.87 4.27
C ARG A 25 3.02 11.01 3.71
N VAL A 26 2.06 10.42 4.40
CA VAL A 26 0.62 10.56 4.12
C VAL A 26 0.06 11.73 4.92
N GLY A 27 -0.64 12.66 4.28
CA GLY A 27 -1.06 13.89 4.96
C GLY A 27 -2.02 14.78 4.17
N ASP A 28 -2.14 16.03 4.64
CA ASP A 28 -2.94 17.07 4.00
C ASP A 28 -2.33 17.40 2.62
N PRO A 29 -3.11 17.35 1.52
CA PRO A 29 -2.60 17.66 0.18
C PRO A 29 -2.15 19.13 0.01
N MET A 30 -2.46 20.02 0.94
CA MET A 30 -1.98 21.41 0.95
C MET A 30 -0.66 21.60 1.71
N ASP A 31 -0.15 20.57 2.39
CA ASP A 31 1.16 20.59 3.04
C ASP A 31 2.25 20.17 2.05
N ASP A 32 3.26 21.00 1.83
CA ASP A 32 4.37 20.77 0.91
C ASP A 32 5.23 19.53 1.28
N THR A 33 5.12 19.03 2.51
CA THR A 33 5.82 17.83 2.99
C THR A 33 5.05 16.54 2.74
N THR A 34 3.78 16.62 2.32
CA THR A 34 2.95 15.46 1.98
C THR A 34 3.38 14.86 0.66
N GLU A 35 3.63 13.55 0.66
CA GLU A 35 3.97 12.78 -0.54
C GLU A 35 2.76 12.00 -1.08
N VAL A 36 1.80 11.68 -0.21
CA VAL A 36 0.57 10.96 -0.56
C VAL A 36 -0.63 11.62 0.10
N GLY A 37 -1.54 12.18 -0.71
CA GLY A 37 -2.80 12.74 -0.24
C GLY A 37 -3.87 11.68 0.05
N PRO A 38 -5.04 12.09 0.58
CA PRO A 38 -6.15 11.19 0.87
C PRO A 38 -6.80 10.66 -0.41
N LEU A 39 -7.62 9.63 -0.26
CA LEU A 39 -8.54 9.21 -1.31
C LEU A 39 -9.64 10.25 -1.51
N SER A 40 -10.16 10.35 -2.74
CA SER A 40 -11.12 11.39 -3.14
C SER A 40 -12.52 11.23 -2.53
N SER A 41 -12.83 10.08 -1.94
CA SER A 41 -14.13 9.80 -1.34
C SER A 41 -14.05 8.73 -0.27
N GLU A 42 -15.00 8.78 0.68
CA GLU A 42 -15.16 7.75 1.71
C GLU A 42 -15.49 6.38 1.11
N ARG A 43 -16.35 6.35 0.08
CA ARG A 43 -16.67 5.11 -0.63
C ARG A 43 -15.42 4.47 -1.22
N GLY A 44 -14.59 5.23 -1.93
CA GLY A 44 -13.34 4.71 -2.48
C GLY A 44 -12.38 4.18 -1.41
N ARG A 45 -12.39 4.77 -0.21
CA ARG A 45 -11.63 4.28 0.95
C ARG A 45 -12.18 2.95 1.47
N SER A 46 -13.49 2.84 1.64
CA SER A 46 -14.14 1.60 2.11
C SER A 46 -13.96 0.47 1.09
N ASP A 47 -14.22 0.72 -0.20
CA ASP A 47 -14.05 -0.27 -1.27
C ASP A 47 -12.60 -0.80 -1.30
N LEU A 48 -11.60 0.07 -1.09
CA LEU A 48 -10.19 -0.34 -1.04
C LEU A 48 -9.87 -1.17 0.21
N ALA A 49 -10.44 -0.82 1.36
CA ALA A 49 -10.25 -1.57 2.60
C ALA A 49 -10.82 -2.99 2.47
N GLU A 50 -12.01 -3.15 1.88
CA GLU A 50 -12.62 -4.46 1.63
C GLU A 50 -11.75 -5.34 0.72
N LEU A 51 -11.09 -4.76 -0.30
CA LEU A 51 -10.16 -5.51 -1.16
C LEU A 51 -8.91 -5.98 -0.41
N VAL A 52 -8.43 -5.20 0.56
CA VAL A 52 -7.29 -5.60 1.41
C VAL A 52 -7.73 -6.73 2.35
N ASP A 53 -8.88 -6.57 3.00
CA ASP A 53 -9.44 -7.57 3.93
C ASP A 53 -9.69 -8.91 3.21
N ASP A 54 -10.34 -8.91 2.04
CA ASP A 54 -10.56 -10.13 1.23
C ASP A 54 -9.24 -10.81 0.84
N ALA A 55 -8.21 -10.05 0.48
CA ALA A 55 -6.91 -10.62 0.13
C ALA A 55 -6.25 -11.31 1.33
N VAL A 56 -6.34 -10.70 2.53
CA VAL A 56 -5.80 -11.28 3.77
C VAL A 56 -6.58 -12.53 4.18
N GLU A 57 -7.91 -12.51 4.08
CA GLU A 57 -8.76 -13.68 4.32
C GLU A 57 -8.42 -14.84 3.38
N ARG A 58 -7.96 -14.54 2.16
CA ARG A 58 -7.48 -15.53 1.17
C ARG A 58 -6.01 -15.95 1.37
N GLY A 59 -5.36 -15.49 2.44
CA GLY A 59 -4.00 -15.91 2.81
C GLY A 59 -2.87 -15.01 2.30
N ALA A 60 -3.17 -13.82 1.79
CA ALA A 60 -2.13 -12.84 1.47
C ALA A 60 -1.48 -12.27 2.75
N ALA A 61 -0.20 -11.93 2.68
CA ALA A 61 0.52 -11.26 3.75
C ALA A 61 0.62 -9.75 3.49
N VAL A 62 0.26 -8.95 4.49
CA VAL A 62 0.47 -7.49 4.47
C VAL A 62 1.88 -7.18 4.95
N LEU A 63 2.71 -6.62 4.05
CA LEU A 63 4.10 -6.29 4.38
C LEU A 63 4.28 -4.88 4.94
N CYS A 64 3.38 -3.95 4.61
CA CYS A 64 3.29 -2.60 5.18
C CYS A 64 1.90 -1.99 4.96
N GLY A 65 1.51 -1.03 5.80
CA GLY A 65 0.19 -0.42 5.73
C GLY A 65 -0.92 -1.42 6.06
N GLY A 66 -2.04 -1.36 5.31
CA GLY A 66 -3.16 -2.29 5.45
C GLY A 66 -3.99 -2.12 6.73
N GLY A 67 -3.74 -1.06 7.50
CA GLY A 67 -4.57 -0.65 8.64
C GLY A 67 -5.64 0.37 8.23
N ARG A 68 -6.63 0.57 9.10
CA ARG A 68 -7.61 1.66 9.01
C ARG A 68 -7.05 2.99 9.48
#